data_AF-A0ABD5QC85-F1
#
_entry.id   AF-A0ABD5QC85-F1
#
_cell.length_a   1.000
_cell.length_b   1.000
_cell.length_c   1.000
_cell.angle_alpha   90.00
_cell.angle_beta   90.00
_cell.angle_gamma   90.00
#
_symmetry.space_group_name_H-M   'P 1'
#
loop_
_entity.id
_entity.type
_entity.pdbx_description
1 polymer ?
#
loop_
_entity_poly.entity_id
_entity_poly.type
_entity_poly.pdbx_seq_one_letter_code
_entity_poly.pdbx_strand_id
1 'polypeptide(L)'
;MRAAGGRSFTLSSVNGLDGIGQIAYSLARSGIIGLSRLLATQYGHHRISLNVLCPGTIETDRRSENMDQVGESRHSTKHDGEWT
;
A
#
# COMPACT_ATOMS: atom_id res chain seq x y z
N MET A 1 4.92 -0.12 39.80
CA MET A 1 4.20 -0.83 38.71
C MET A 1 4.89 -0.48 37.39
N ARG A 2 5.32 -1.45 36.58
CA ARG A 2 5.78 -1.18 35.20
C ARG A 2 4.54 -0.96 34.32
N ALA A 3 4.55 0.04 33.44
CA ALA A 3 3.45 0.25 32.49
C ALA A 3 3.21 -1.03 31.67
N ALA A 4 1.94 -1.38 31.43
CA ALA A 4 1.60 -2.45 30.51
C ALA A 4 2.15 -2.06 29.13
N GLY A 5 2.86 -2.98 28.46
CA GLY A 5 3.47 -2.73 27.16
C GLY A 5 2.46 -2.27 26.10
N GLY A 6 2.98 -1.68 25.01
CA GLY A 6 2.15 -1.12 23.92
C GLY A 6 1.98 -2.07 22.74
N ARG A 7 0.87 -1.92 21.99
CA ARG A 7 0.67 -2.60 20.71
C ARG A 7 0.28 -1.57 19.67
N SER A 8 0.97 -1.53 18.54
CA SER A 8 0.64 -0.66 17.43
C SER A 8 0.67 -1.43 16.10
N PHE A 9 -0.05 -0.90 15.12
CA PHE A 9 0.02 -1.37 13.75
C PHE A 9 0.17 -0.20 12.79
N THR A 10 0.79 -0.44 11.65
CA THR A 10 0.92 0.52 10.55
C THR A 10 0.41 -0.08 9.25
N LEU A 11 0.07 0.81 8.31
CA LEU A 11 -0.45 0.42 6.99
C LEU A 11 0.66 0.49 5.93
N SER A 12 0.88 -0.62 5.26
CA SER A 12 1.67 -0.73 4.03
C SER A 12 0.77 -1.17 2.86
N SER A 13 1.27 -1.98 1.94
CA SER A 13 0.57 -2.50 0.75
C SER A 13 1.29 -3.74 0.26
N VAL A 14 0.58 -4.65 -0.42
CA VAL A 14 1.21 -5.75 -1.17
C VAL A 14 2.26 -5.26 -2.19
N ASN A 15 2.12 -4.03 -2.71
CA ASN A 15 3.11 -3.44 -3.61
C ASN A 15 4.46 -3.18 -2.92
N GLY A 16 4.46 -3.02 -1.59
CA GLY A 16 5.68 -2.91 -0.80
C GLY A 16 6.38 -4.25 -0.54
N LEU A 17 5.74 -5.38 -0.85
CA LEU A 17 6.32 -6.72 -0.78
C LEU A 17 6.89 -7.13 -2.14
N ASP A 18 6.10 -6.96 -3.20
CA ASP A 18 6.41 -7.51 -4.53
C ASP A 18 6.86 -6.45 -5.55
N GLY A 19 6.94 -5.17 -5.17
CA GLY A 19 7.45 -4.11 -6.04
C GLY A 19 6.59 -3.83 -7.28
N ILE A 20 5.27 -3.84 -7.13
CA ILE A 20 4.32 -3.76 -8.24
C ILE A 20 3.86 -2.32 -8.49
N GLY A 21 3.86 -1.88 -9.76
CA GLY A 21 3.26 -0.61 -10.18
C GLY A 21 4.16 0.60 -9.99
N GLN A 22 3.74 1.57 -9.19
CA GLN A 22 4.43 2.86 -9.02
C GLN A 22 5.68 2.72 -8.14
N ILE A 23 6.86 3.06 -8.67
CA ILE A 23 8.16 2.91 -8.00
C ILE A 23 8.18 3.66 -6.66
N ALA A 24 7.80 4.94 -6.65
CA ALA A 24 7.81 5.75 -5.44
C ALA A 24 6.86 5.22 -4.35
N TYR A 25 5.66 4.74 -4.76
CA TYR A 25 4.70 4.16 -3.83
C TYR A 25 5.22 2.85 -3.25
N SER A 26 5.75 1.96 -4.09
CA SER A 26 6.30 0.68 -3.66
C SER A 26 7.48 0.88 -2.72
N LEU A 27 8.42 1.78 -3.04
CA LEU A 27 9.54 2.15 -2.18
C LEU A 27 9.07 2.65 -0.81
N ALA A 28 8.12 3.59 -0.79
CA ALA A 28 7.60 4.14 0.45
C ALA A 28 6.94 3.05 1.32
N ARG A 29 6.17 2.14 0.70
CA ARG A 29 5.48 1.05 1.40
C ARG A 29 6.45 -0.04 1.89
N SER A 30 7.48 -0.37 1.12
CA SER A 30 8.58 -1.24 1.57
C SER A 30 9.35 -0.62 2.75
N GLY A 31 9.57 0.70 2.73
CA GLY A 31 10.23 1.43 3.82
C GLY A 31 9.48 1.31 5.15
N ILE A 32 8.14 1.38 5.13
CA ILE A 32 7.31 1.18 6.32
C ILE A 32 7.50 -0.21 6.94
N ILE A 33 7.63 -1.24 6.10
CA ILE A 33 7.84 -2.63 6.55
C ILE A 33 9.20 -2.76 7.25
N GLY A 34 10.25 -2.24 6.62
CA GLY A 34 11.61 -2.23 7.17
C GLY A 34 11.69 -1.45 8.49
N LEU A 35 11.13 -0.24 8.53
CA LEU A 35 11.08 0.59 9.73
C LEU A 35 10.34 -0.10 10.88
N SER A 36 9.18 -0.70 10.60
CA SER A 36 8.38 -1.37 11.64
C SER A 36 9.13 -2.59 12.21
N ARG A 37 9.85 -3.34 11.37
CA ARG A 37 10.72 -4.43 11.82
C ARG A 37 11.86 -3.94 12.71
N LEU A 38 12.51 -2.83 12.33
CA LEU A 38 13.56 -2.21 13.13
C LEU A 38 13.02 -1.79 14.51
N LEU A 39 11.88 -1.09 14.54
CA LEU A 39 11.26 -0.63 15.78
C LEU A 39 10.79 -1.80 16.66
N ALA A 40 10.19 -2.84 16.09
CA ALA A 40 9.77 -4.03 16.84
C ALA A 40 10.96 -4.69 17.56
N THR A 41 12.10 -4.81 16.88
CA THR A 41 13.33 -5.37 17.47
C THR A 41 13.89 -4.48 18.56
N GLN A 42 13.93 -3.15 18.35
CA GLN A 42 14.47 -2.19 19.33
C GLN A 42 13.60 -2.12 20.60
N TYR A 43 12.28 -2.05 20.45
CA TYR A 43 11.35 -1.80 21.56
C TYR A 43 10.71 -3.07 22.13
N GLY A 44 11.02 -4.26 21.60
CA GLY A 44 10.48 -5.53 22.09
C GLY A 44 10.75 -5.78 23.58
N HIS A 45 11.91 -5.34 24.09
CA HIS A 45 12.26 -5.45 25.51
C HIS A 45 11.39 -4.57 26.44
N HIS A 46 10.79 -3.51 25.89
CA HIS A 46 9.77 -2.70 26.57
C HIS A 46 8.36 -3.30 26.46
N ARG A 47 8.23 -4.55 25.97
CA ARG A 47 6.95 -5.22 25.69
C ARG A 47 6.10 -4.45 24.68
N ILE A 48 6.74 -3.75 23.74
CA ILE A 48 6.06 -3.03 22.65
C ILE A 48 6.09 -3.90 21.40
N SER A 49 4.91 -4.23 20.85
CA SER A 49 4.78 -4.93 19.58
C SER A 49 4.34 -3.98 18.47
N LEU A 50 5.03 -4.00 17.34
CA LEU A 50 4.63 -3.31 16.11
C LEU A 50 4.35 -4.33 15.02
N ASN A 51 3.21 -4.18 14.35
CA ASN A 51 2.82 -5.01 13.21
C ASN A 51 2.53 -4.15 11.99
N VAL A 52 2.60 -4.74 10.80
CA VAL A 52 2.31 -4.06 9.55
C VAL A 52 1.21 -4.81 8.82
N LEU A 53 0.19 -4.09 8.37
CA LEU A 53 -0.84 -4.62 7.49
C LEU A 53 -0.47 -4.29 6.04
N CYS A 54 -0.52 -5.27 5.14
CA CYS A 54 -0.24 -5.10 3.72
C CYS A 54 -1.48 -5.44 2.90
N PRO A 55 -2.45 -4.52 2.75
CA PRO A 55 -3.65 -4.78 1.97
C PRO A 55 -3.33 -4.92 0.48
N GLY A 56 -4.08 -5.82 -0.16
CA GLY A 56 -4.20 -5.90 -1.61
C GLY A 56 -5.16 -4.84 -2.15
N THR A 57 -5.62 -5.05 -3.38
CA THR A 57 -6.67 -4.21 -3.95
C THR A 57 -7.98 -4.42 -3.19
N ILE A 58 -8.47 -3.36 -2.52
CA ILE A 58 -9.75 -3.35 -1.80
C ILE A 58 -10.68 -2.38 -2.51
N GLU A 59 -11.96 -2.73 -2.61
CA GLU A 59 -13.00 -1.83 -3.11
C GLU A 59 -13.20 -0.63 -2.17
N THR A 60 -13.06 0.55 -2.73
CA THR A 60 -13.29 1.84 -2.06
C THR A 60 -13.86 2.79 -3.10
N ASP A 61 -14.58 3.83 -2.66
CA ASP A 61 -15.21 4.81 -3.55
C ASP A 61 -14.20 5.45 -4.52
N ARG A 62 -13.00 5.77 -4.03
CA ARG A 62 -11.89 6.27 -4.86
C ARG A 62 -11.43 5.26 -5.93
N ARG A 63 -11.55 3.96 -5.65
CA ARG A 63 -11.17 2.92 -6.61
C ARG A 63 -12.25 2.71 -7.66
N SER A 64 -13.53 2.81 -7.30
CA SER A 64 -14.64 2.74 -8.28
C SER A 64 -14.56 3.90 -9.26
N GLU A 65 -14.36 5.14 -8.78
CA GLU A 65 -14.19 6.32 -9.64
C GLU A 65 -13.04 6.15 -10.65
N ASN A 66 -11.90 5.62 -10.20
CA ASN A 66 -10.76 5.34 -11.08
C ASN A 66 -11.05 4.24 -12.12
N MET A 67 -11.88 3.25 -11.79
CA MET A 67 -12.26 2.20 -12.74
C MET A 67 -13.22 2.73 -13.81
N ASP A 68 -14.14 3.61 -13.42
CA ASP A 68 -15.07 4.25 -14.34
C ASP A 68 -14.32 5.15 -15.33
N GLN A 69 -13.35 5.94 -14.87
CA GLN A 69 -12.49 6.76 -15.73
C GLN A 69 -11.63 5.92 -16.69
N VAL A 70 -11.10 4.78 -16.23
CA VAL A 70 -10.36 3.84 -17.08
C VAL A 70 -11.27 3.17 -18.12
N GLY A 71 -12.54 2.93 -17.78
CA GLY A 71 -13.57 2.46 -18.71
C GLY A 71 -13.88 3.49 -19.80
N GLU A 72 -14.00 4.76 -19.42
CA GLU A 72 -14.29 5.89 -20.32
C GLU A 72 -13.13 6.17 -21.29
N SER A 73 -11.89 6.15 -20.77
CA SER A 73 -10.67 6.40 -21.56
C SER A 73 -10.44 5.33 -22.64
N ARG A 74 -10.90 4.08 -22.40
CA ARG A 74 -10.83 2.99 -23.38
C ARG A 74 -11.90 3.10 -24.47
N HIS A 75 -12.97 3.87 -24.23
CA HIS A 75 -14.02 4.11 -25.22
C HIS A 75 -13.70 5.29 -26.16
N SER A 76 -12.79 6.19 -25.79
CA SER A 76 -12.41 7.32 -26.66
C SER A 76 -11.32 6.97 -27.68
N THR A 77 -10.58 5.86 -27.53
CA THR A 77 -9.56 5.40 -28.50
C THR A 77 -10.12 4.39 -29.51
N LYS A 78 -11.36 4.57 -29.97
CA LYS A 78 -11.76 3.96 -31.24
C LYS A 78 -11.23 4.88 -32.34
N HIS A 79 -10.02 4.58 -32.83
CA HIS A 79 -9.53 5.14 -34.08
C HIS A 79 -10.51 4.74 -35.19
N ASP A 80 -11.39 5.67 -35.49
CA ASP A 80 -12.01 5.91 -36.78
C ASP A 80 -10.95 5.78 -37.88
N GLY A 81 -11.14 4.78 -38.73
CA GLY A 81 -10.13 4.29 -39.67
C GLY A 81 -9.86 5.24 -40.82
N GLU A 82 -8.90 6.13 -40.67
CA GLU A 82 -8.17 6.74 -41.79
C GLU A 82 -6.78 6.11 -41.89
N TRP A 83 -6.67 5.10 -42.76
CA TRP A 83 -5.41 4.73 -43.39
C TRP A 83 -5.26 5.59 -44.65
N THR A 84 -4.57 6.72 -44.55
CA THR A 84 -3.99 7.44 -45.70
C THR A 84 -2.58 7.89 -45.37
#